data_AF-A0A377XC67-F1
#
_entry.id   AF-A0A377XC67-F1
#
_cell.length_a   1.000
_cell.length_b   1.000
_cell.length_c   1.000
_cell.angle_alpha   90.00
_cell.angle_beta   90.00
_cell.angle_gamma   90.00
#
_symmetry.space_group_name_H-M   'P 1'
#
loop_
_entity.id
_entity.type
_entity.pdbx_description
1 polymer ?
#
loop_
_entity_poly.entity_id
_entity_poly.type
_entity_poly.pdbx_seq_one_letter_code
_entity_poly.pdbx_strand_id
1 'polypeptide(L)'
;MRDLAYSFDVDGFQGNDLTILANHLFQKRSIVDWAFCIVPFSSAFCVRDYGKLLVLTYLRDQQVFAWSPQSSAGKYESTCGISEGSEDAIYFVVNRTINGQKKRYIERLASRQFTDDLDAFFVDSGLTYDGRNTGSRAATISGGSGDWSYQVPYTLTMSGASYFTAGDVGAQIQFPYTGTDPEDGSAVAMQLRCDIISVESGNSVTVTANRNIPPVLRNTATTNWYMARQTFAGLDHLEGQTVNVQSDASVEPQKVVTGGAVTLEKPGAVVHIGLPINAQFETLDININGQETLLDKKQLINTVTLVVNASRGIWASTPGGQWYEYPQREFEFYDDPVDDATGKVEVKLDSNWDKNGRVKIRQTDPLPLSVLAVIPRITVGGF
;
A
#
# COMPACT_ATOMS: atom_id res chain seq x y z
N MET A 1 28.70 3.51 -11.98
CA MET A 1 28.19 2.15 -12.29
C MET A 1 27.97 2.12 -13.79
N ARG A 2 28.42 1.10 -14.52
CA ARG A 2 28.29 1.06 -15.98
C ARG A 2 27.46 -0.13 -16.41
N ASP A 3 26.65 0.06 -17.45
CA ASP A 3 26.19 -1.08 -18.21
C ASP A 3 27.34 -1.63 -19.09
N LEU A 4 27.13 -2.83 -19.62
CA LEU A 4 28.06 -3.46 -20.54
C LEU A 4 27.25 -4.04 -21.71
N ALA A 5 27.67 -3.72 -22.93
CA ALA A 5 27.13 -4.25 -24.16
C ALA A 5 28.25 -4.46 -25.17
N TYR A 6 28.15 -5.49 -26.00
CA TYR A 6 29.08 -5.71 -27.10
C TYR A 6 28.77 -4.73 -28.24
N SER A 7 29.79 -4.05 -28.75
CA SER A 7 29.70 -3.15 -29.90
C SER A 7 30.52 -3.74 -31.04
N PHE A 8 29.86 -3.99 -32.18
CA PHE A 8 30.50 -4.51 -33.39
C PHE A 8 31.43 -3.47 -34.04
N ASP A 9 31.16 -2.17 -33.86
CA ASP A 9 31.95 -1.09 -34.49
C ASP A 9 33.38 -1.02 -33.94
N VAL A 10 33.55 -1.35 -32.66
CA VAL A 10 34.87 -1.37 -31.99
C VAL A 10 35.34 -2.79 -31.66
N ASP A 11 34.63 -3.80 -32.14
CA ASP A 11 34.83 -5.23 -31.83
C ASP A 11 35.16 -5.46 -30.34
N GLY A 12 34.31 -4.92 -29.45
CA GLY A 12 34.59 -4.89 -28.03
C GLY A 12 33.42 -4.45 -27.16
N PHE A 13 33.59 -4.57 -25.84
CA PHE A 13 32.56 -4.14 -24.89
C PHE A 13 32.61 -2.64 -24.64
N GLN A 14 31.47 -1.98 -24.80
CA GLN A 14 31.24 -0.59 -24.41
C GLN A 14 30.19 -0.50 -23.31
N GLY A 15 30.25 0.59 -22.54
CA GLY A 15 29.36 0.81 -21.41
C GLY A 15 29.17 2.29 -21.13
N ASN A 16 27.91 2.67 -20.96
CA ASN A 16 27.47 3.99 -20.52
C ASN A 16 27.55 4.09 -18.99
N ASP A 17 27.90 5.27 -18.50
CA ASP A 17 27.86 5.54 -17.07
C ASP A 17 26.43 5.81 -16.61
N LEU A 18 25.83 4.83 -15.93
CA LEU A 18 24.47 4.90 -15.40
C LEU A 18 24.36 5.82 -14.19
N THR A 19 25.48 6.30 -13.64
CA THR A 19 25.45 7.27 -12.52
C THR A 19 25.45 8.73 -12.98
N ILE A 20 25.61 9.00 -14.27
CA ILE A 20 25.88 10.35 -14.80
C ILE A 20 24.83 11.39 -14.39
N LEU A 21 23.54 11.02 -14.38
CA LEU A 21 22.43 11.91 -14.01
C LEU A 21 22.23 12.04 -12.49
N ALA A 22 22.92 11.20 -11.70
CA ALA A 22 22.71 11.09 -10.26
C ALA A 22 24.03 11.00 -9.46
N ASN A 23 25.12 11.59 -9.97
CA ASN A 23 26.46 11.49 -9.38
C ASN A 23 26.51 11.89 -7.89
N HIS A 24 25.69 12.85 -7.48
CA HIS A 24 25.55 13.29 -6.09
C HIS A 24 25.13 12.15 -5.14
N LEU A 25 24.41 11.14 -5.65
CA LEU A 25 24.07 9.93 -4.90
C LEU A 25 25.25 8.97 -4.73
N PHE A 26 26.41 9.19 -5.34
CA PHE A 26 27.57 8.29 -5.27
C PHE A 26 28.84 8.98 -4.75
N GLN A 27 28.86 10.31 -4.71
CA GLN A 27 30.00 11.06 -4.19
C GLN A 27 30.39 10.63 -2.77
N LYS A 28 31.68 10.32 -2.58
CA LYS A 28 32.32 9.97 -1.29
C LYS A 28 31.75 8.71 -0.62
N ARG A 29 31.14 7.82 -1.38
CA ARG A 29 30.43 6.64 -0.86
C ARG A 29 30.57 5.48 -1.83
N SER A 30 30.39 4.26 -1.33
CA SER A 30 30.52 3.04 -2.12
C SER A 30 29.26 2.19 -2.04
N ILE A 31 29.04 1.40 -3.09
CA ILE A 31 28.10 0.28 -3.07
C ILE A 31 28.86 -0.91 -2.46
N VAL A 32 28.25 -1.58 -1.48
CA VAL A 32 28.83 -2.74 -0.79
C VAL A 32 28.18 -4.05 -1.18
N ASP A 33 26.92 -3.99 -1.65
CA ASP A 33 26.20 -5.15 -2.16
C ASP A 33 25.15 -4.71 -3.16
N TRP A 34 24.77 -5.58 -4.10
CA TRP A 34 23.74 -5.30 -5.08
C TRP A 34 23.13 -6.58 -5.68
N ALA A 35 21.88 -6.48 -6.10
CA ALA A 35 21.17 -7.53 -6.81
C ALA A 35 20.31 -6.92 -7.91
N PHE A 36 20.07 -7.68 -8.98
CA PHE A 36 19.31 -7.25 -10.13
C PHE A 36 18.12 -8.18 -10.33
N CYS A 37 16.92 -7.61 -10.43
CA CYS A 37 15.67 -8.30 -10.73
C CYS A 37 15.20 -7.85 -12.11
N ILE A 38 14.68 -8.77 -12.91
CA ILE A 38 14.15 -8.49 -14.26
C ILE A 38 12.63 -8.38 -14.20
N VAL A 39 11.98 -9.28 -13.43
CA VAL A 39 10.51 -9.42 -13.38
C VAL A 39 10.01 -9.11 -11.97
N PRO A 40 8.90 -8.35 -11.79
CA PRO A 40 8.08 -7.70 -12.82
C PRO A 40 8.68 -6.40 -13.36
N PHE A 41 9.59 -5.77 -12.61
CA PHE A 41 10.21 -4.51 -13.01
C PHE A 41 11.73 -4.62 -13.00
N SER A 42 12.34 -4.39 -14.17
CA SER A 42 13.78 -4.39 -14.35
C SER A 42 14.45 -3.33 -13.46
N SER A 43 15.06 -3.78 -12.36
CA SER A 43 15.58 -2.93 -11.30
C SER A 43 16.84 -3.50 -10.64
N ALA A 44 17.83 -2.65 -10.40
CA ALA A 44 19.00 -2.98 -9.59
C ALA A 44 18.86 -2.37 -8.19
N PHE A 45 18.95 -3.21 -7.16
CA PHE A 45 18.93 -2.82 -5.75
C PHE A 45 20.36 -2.75 -5.25
N CYS A 46 20.81 -1.57 -4.81
CA CYS A 46 22.20 -1.30 -4.44
C CYS A 46 22.28 -0.84 -2.98
N VAL A 47 22.97 -1.60 -2.13
CA VAL A 47 23.23 -1.26 -0.73
C VAL A 47 24.50 -0.41 -0.64
N ARG A 48 24.41 0.72 0.05
CA ARG A 48 25.56 1.60 0.30
C ARG A 48 26.26 1.29 1.62
N ASP A 49 27.52 1.69 1.72
CA ASP A 49 28.41 1.55 2.89
C ASP A 49 27.84 2.02 4.23
N TYR A 50 26.88 2.94 4.23
CA TYR A 50 26.22 3.46 5.45
C TYR A 50 24.80 2.95 5.67
N GLY A 51 24.38 1.96 4.88
CA GLY A 51 23.10 1.26 5.02
C GLY A 51 21.90 1.92 4.35
N LYS A 52 22.12 2.81 3.37
CA LYS A 52 21.04 3.28 2.49
C LYS A 52 20.90 2.37 1.27
N LEU A 53 19.66 2.11 0.88
CA LEU A 53 19.32 1.42 -0.37
C LEU A 53 19.09 2.45 -1.48
N LEU A 54 19.71 2.22 -2.63
CA LEU A 54 19.40 2.91 -3.88
C LEU A 54 18.81 1.89 -4.85
N VAL A 55 17.75 2.27 -5.54
CA VAL A 55 17.16 1.45 -6.60
C VAL A 55 17.37 2.14 -7.94
N LEU A 56 17.86 1.39 -8.92
CA LEU A 56 17.95 1.82 -10.30
C LEU A 56 16.89 1.10 -11.11
N THR A 57 15.86 1.80 -11.56
CA THR A 57 14.99 1.29 -12.64
C THR A 57 15.78 1.35 -13.94
N TYR A 58 15.83 0.28 -14.71
CA TYR A 58 16.64 0.20 -15.93
C TYR A 58 15.94 -0.57 -17.05
N LEU A 59 15.45 0.15 -18.05
CA LEU A 59 14.86 -0.38 -19.28
C LEU A 59 15.72 0.08 -20.47
N ARG A 60 16.72 -0.72 -20.81
CA ARG A 60 17.70 -0.42 -21.86
C ARG A 60 17.04 -0.14 -23.21
N ASP A 61 16.11 -1.00 -23.63
CA ASP A 61 15.48 -0.94 -24.96
C ASP A 61 14.65 0.33 -25.17
N GLN A 62 14.14 0.90 -24.07
CA GLN A 62 13.41 2.17 -24.09
C GLN A 62 14.28 3.37 -23.72
N GLN A 63 15.58 3.15 -23.46
CA GLN A 63 16.52 4.16 -22.96
C GLN A 63 16.05 4.86 -21.68
N VAL A 64 15.29 4.15 -20.82
CA VAL A 64 14.76 4.67 -19.57
C VAL A 64 15.59 4.15 -18.41
N PHE A 65 16.16 5.05 -17.63
CA PHE A 65 16.79 4.69 -16.36
C PHE A 65 16.67 5.82 -15.34
N ALA A 66 16.47 5.45 -14.08
CA ALA A 66 16.31 6.42 -13.00
C ALA A 66 16.76 5.84 -11.65
N TRP A 67 17.46 6.66 -10.87
CA TRP A 67 17.88 6.33 -9.52
C TRP A 67 16.89 6.86 -8.49
N SER A 68 16.45 5.99 -7.57
CA SER A 68 15.57 6.34 -6.46
C SER A 68 16.18 5.87 -5.12
N PRO A 69 16.58 6.81 -4.24
CA PRO A 69 16.95 6.48 -2.87
C PRO A 69 15.74 5.97 -2.09
N GLN A 70 15.90 4.88 -1.35
CA GLN A 70 14.83 4.32 -0.54
C GLN A 70 14.94 4.78 0.93
N SER A 71 13.80 5.11 1.51
CA SER A 71 13.67 5.43 2.92
C SER A 71 13.39 4.15 3.72
N SER A 72 14.01 4.02 4.89
CA SER A 72 13.72 2.97 5.88
C SER A 72 14.23 3.45 7.23
N ALA A 73 13.60 2.97 8.31
CA ALA A 73 14.08 3.14 9.68
C ALA A 73 15.30 2.24 10.00
N GLY A 74 15.59 1.25 9.14
CA GLY A 74 16.74 0.36 9.26
C GLY A 74 17.94 0.75 8.41
N LYS A 75 19.01 -0.05 8.54
CA LYS A 75 20.18 -0.03 7.67
C LYS A 75 20.26 -1.32 6.87
N TYR A 76 20.26 -1.21 5.55
CA TYR A 76 20.46 -2.35 4.66
C TYR A 76 21.92 -2.82 4.74
N GLU A 77 22.15 -4.12 4.90
CA GLU A 77 23.49 -4.71 5.00
C GLU A 77 23.82 -5.64 3.83
N SER A 78 22.81 -6.33 3.26
CA SER A 78 22.97 -7.22 2.12
C SER A 78 21.67 -7.35 1.34
N THR A 79 21.75 -7.72 0.06
CA THR A 79 20.62 -7.90 -0.84
C THR A 79 20.81 -9.12 -1.74
N CYS A 80 19.72 -9.84 -2.06
CA CYS A 80 19.75 -10.98 -2.97
C CYS A 80 18.44 -11.07 -3.76
N GLY A 81 18.53 -11.30 -5.07
CA GLY A 81 17.37 -11.60 -5.91
C GLY A 81 17.24 -13.11 -6.12
N ILE A 82 16.04 -13.65 -5.93
CA ILE A 82 15.72 -15.06 -6.08
C ILE A 82 14.47 -15.17 -6.94
N SER A 83 14.50 -15.97 -7.99
CA SER A 83 13.30 -16.22 -8.80
C SER A 83 12.31 -17.09 -8.03
N GLU A 84 11.10 -16.58 -7.84
CA GLU A 84 10.00 -17.22 -7.13
C GLU A 84 8.72 -17.18 -7.97
N GLY A 85 8.25 -18.36 -8.42
CA GLY A 85 7.07 -18.45 -9.25
C GLY A 85 7.22 -17.67 -10.55
N SER A 86 6.51 -16.55 -10.67
CA SER A 86 6.50 -15.67 -11.84
C SER A 86 7.23 -14.34 -11.65
N GLU A 87 7.92 -14.13 -10.52
CA GLU A 87 8.65 -12.88 -10.23
C GLU A 87 10.06 -13.15 -9.68
N ASP A 88 10.94 -12.14 -9.77
CA ASP A 88 12.22 -12.13 -9.07
C ASP A 88 12.04 -11.45 -7.71
N ALA A 89 11.85 -12.25 -6.67
CA ALA A 89 11.72 -11.77 -5.31
C ALA A 89 13.06 -11.22 -4.80
N ILE A 90 13.04 -10.01 -4.24
CA ILE A 90 14.21 -9.38 -3.64
C ILE A 90 14.16 -9.50 -2.12
N TYR A 91 15.28 -9.95 -1.56
CA TYR A 91 15.50 -10.12 -0.13
C TYR A 91 16.56 -9.13 0.36
N PHE A 92 16.37 -8.64 1.58
CA PHE A 92 17.29 -7.75 2.25
C PHE A 92 17.66 -8.28 3.63
N VAL A 93 18.92 -8.12 4.02
CA VAL A 93 19.30 -8.14 5.44
C VAL A 93 19.25 -6.71 5.95
N VAL A 94 18.36 -6.45 6.92
CA VAL A 94 18.15 -5.11 7.48
C VAL A 94 18.48 -5.10 8.97
N ASN A 95 19.38 -4.21 9.37
CA ASN A 95 19.73 -3.96 10.76
C ASN A 95 18.84 -2.86 11.33
N ARG A 96 18.09 -3.18 12.38
CA ARG A 96 17.14 -2.28 13.04
C ARG A 96 17.44 -2.21 14.53
N THR A 97 17.08 -1.09 15.14
CA THR A 97 17.16 -0.92 16.60
C THR A 97 15.77 -1.06 17.20
N ILE A 98 15.52 -2.15 17.92
CA ILE A 98 14.23 -2.45 18.55
C ILE A 98 14.45 -2.55 20.06
N ASN A 99 13.72 -1.76 20.85
CA ASN A 99 13.93 -1.65 22.31
C ASN A 99 15.39 -1.41 22.70
N GLY A 100 16.10 -0.57 21.95
CA GLY A 100 17.52 -0.26 22.19
C GLY A 100 18.51 -1.37 21.79
N GLN A 101 18.04 -2.51 21.29
CA GLN A 101 18.89 -3.62 20.82
C GLN A 101 18.98 -3.63 19.30
N LYS A 102 20.19 -3.87 18.78
CA LYS A 102 20.38 -4.10 17.34
C LYS A 102 19.97 -5.52 16.98
N LYS A 103 19.06 -5.65 16.02
CA LYS A 103 18.60 -6.92 15.46
C LYS A 103 18.76 -6.89 13.95
N ARG A 104 19.00 -8.07 13.37
CA ARG A 104 19.01 -8.26 11.92
C ARG A 104 17.77 -9.04 11.51
N TYR A 105 17.10 -8.56 10.49
CA TYR A 105 15.94 -9.20 9.89
C TYR A 105 16.25 -9.56 8.46
N ILE A 106 15.70 -10.68 8.01
CA ILE A 106 15.63 -11.03 6.59
C ILE A 106 14.25 -10.60 6.13
N GLU A 107 14.20 -9.66 5.21
CA GLU A 107 12.95 -9.05 4.74
C GLU A 107 12.82 -9.29 3.24
N ARG A 108 11.67 -9.81 2.82
CA ARG A 108 11.29 -9.97 1.41
C ARG A 108 10.47 -8.75 0.99
N LEU A 109 10.82 -8.11 -0.11
CA LEU A 109 9.97 -7.05 -0.67
C LEU A 109 8.65 -7.67 -1.15
N ALA A 110 7.52 -7.07 -0.74
CA ALA A 110 6.22 -7.54 -1.17
C ALA A 110 6.05 -7.39 -2.69
N SER A 111 5.28 -8.30 -3.29
CA SER A 111 4.97 -8.22 -4.72
C SER A 111 4.20 -6.94 -5.01
N ARG A 112 4.46 -6.37 -6.18
CA ARG A 112 3.66 -5.28 -6.75
C ARG A 112 2.47 -5.81 -7.56
N GLN A 113 2.37 -7.12 -7.74
CA GLN A 113 1.31 -7.76 -8.50
C GLN A 113 0.23 -8.24 -7.52
N PHE A 114 -0.80 -7.42 -7.34
CA PHE A 114 -2.02 -7.77 -6.61
C PHE A 114 -3.23 -7.38 -7.45
N THR A 115 -4.36 -8.03 -7.22
CA THR A 115 -5.61 -7.79 -7.95
C THR A 115 -6.73 -7.26 -7.06
N ASP A 116 -6.57 -7.37 -5.75
CA ASP A 116 -7.52 -6.94 -4.74
C ASP A 116 -6.81 -5.95 -3.82
N ASP A 117 -7.46 -4.82 -3.53
CA ASP A 117 -6.93 -3.79 -2.64
C ASP A 117 -6.74 -4.30 -1.21
N LEU A 118 -7.42 -5.39 -0.83
CA LEU A 118 -7.15 -6.10 0.42
C LEU A 118 -5.74 -6.66 0.51
N ASP A 119 -5.05 -6.89 -0.62
CA ASP A 119 -3.69 -7.41 -0.69
C ASP A 119 -2.63 -6.30 -0.88
N ALA A 120 -3.04 -5.04 -0.82
CA ALA A 120 -2.18 -3.88 -1.01
C ALA A 120 -1.19 -3.69 0.16
N PHE A 121 -0.04 -4.36 0.06
CA PHE A 121 1.00 -4.29 1.09
C PHE A 121 1.99 -3.12 0.86
N PHE A 122 1.75 -1.99 1.54
CA PHE A 122 2.56 -0.76 1.42
C PHE A 122 3.12 -0.29 2.77
N VAL A 123 3.79 -1.21 3.48
CA VAL A 123 4.45 -0.93 4.76
C VAL A 123 5.86 -1.53 4.79
N ASP A 124 6.78 -0.93 5.55
CA ASP A 124 8.15 -1.44 5.75
C ASP A 124 8.20 -2.39 6.95
N SER A 125 8.94 -3.50 6.86
CA SER A 125 9.06 -4.50 7.94
C SER A 125 7.70 -4.99 8.49
N GLY A 126 6.67 -5.05 7.64
CA GLY A 126 5.31 -5.35 8.07
C GLY A 126 4.97 -6.83 8.13
N LEU A 127 3.84 -7.14 8.76
CA LEU A 127 3.20 -8.46 8.75
C LEU A 127 1.74 -8.33 8.30
N THR A 128 1.20 -9.42 7.79
CA THR A 128 -0.20 -9.55 7.38
C THR A 128 -0.93 -10.52 8.30
N TYR A 129 -2.09 -10.10 8.81
CA TYR A 129 -3.14 -11.00 9.24
C TYR A 129 -4.12 -11.20 8.09
N ASP A 130 -4.38 -12.46 7.74
CA ASP A 130 -5.36 -12.82 6.72
C ASP A 130 -6.39 -13.79 7.31
N GLY A 131 -7.57 -13.26 7.59
CA GLY A 131 -8.70 -13.99 8.13
C GLY A 131 -9.57 -14.66 7.07
N ARG A 132 -9.23 -14.56 5.77
CA ARG A 132 -10.04 -15.13 4.70
C ARG A 132 -10.09 -16.65 4.81
N ASN A 133 -11.29 -17.22 4.70
CA ASN A 133 -11.41 -18.66 4.59
C ASN A 133 -11.02 -19.12 3.17
N THR A 134 -9.84 -19.72 3.06
CA THR A 134 -9.32 -20.32 1.81
C THR A 134 -9.68 -21.81 1.67
N GLY A 135 -10.31 -22.40 2.68
CA GLY A 135 -10.69 -23.81 2.71
C GLY A 135 -12.17 -24.07 2.42
N SER A 136 -12.58 -25.34 2.52
CA SER A 136 -13.96 -25.79 2.31
C SER A 136 -14.89 -25.62 3.53
N ARG A 137 -14.42 -24.93 4.57
CA ARG A 137 -15.19 -24.69 5.80
C ARG A 137 -16.34 -23.73 5.51
N ALA A 138 -17.56 -24.20 5.73
CA ALA A 138 -18.75 -23.42 5.45
C ALA A 138 -19.31 -22.81 6.74
N ALA A 139 -19.74 -21.57 6.65
CA ALA A 139 -20.44 -20.83 7.68
C ALA A 139 -21.93 -20.74 7.31
N THR A 140 -22.81 -20.96 8.27
CA THR A 140 -24.27 -20.87 8.08
C THR A 140 -24.89 -20.04 9.20
N ILE A 141 -25.66 -19.01 8.85
CA ILE A 141 -26.45 -18.25 9.82
C ILE A 141 -27.87 -18.82 9.85
N SER A 142 -28.38 -19.09 11.05
CA SER A 142 -29.65 -19.79 11.28
C SER A 142 -30.46 -19.20 12.43
N GLY A 143 -31.72 -19.63 12.55
CA GLY A 143 -32.58 -19.32 13.70
C GLY A 143 -33.44 -18.06 13.56
N GLY A 144 -33.45 -17.38 12.41
CA GLY A 144 -34.31 -16.22 12.19
C GLY A 144 -35.69 -16.52 11.63
N SER A 145 -36.59 -15.54 11.79
CA SER A 145 -37.94 -15.51 11.21
C SER A 145 -38.21 -14.16 10.55
N GLY A 146 -39.04 -14.14 9.49
CA GLY A 146 -39.38 -12.89 8.77
C GLY A 146 -38.16 -12.25 8.11
N ASP A 147 -37.91 -10.97 8.38
CA ASP A 147 -36.86 -10.17 7.74
C ASP A 147 -35.45 -10.33 8.32
N TRP A 148 -35.28 -11.19 9.33
CA TRP A 148 -34.02 -11.43 10.03
C TRP A 148 -33.33 -10.11 10.45
N SER A 149 -33.97 -9.43 11.40
CA SER A 149 -33.56 -8.12 11.94
C SER A 149 -32.17 -8.13 12.59
N TYR A 150 -31.36 -7.11 12.33
CA TYR A 150 -30.07 -6.89 13.01
C TYR A 150 -30.18 -6.69 14.53
N GLN A 151 -31.39 -6.40 15.03
CA GLN A 151 -31.66 -6.11 16.43
C GLN A 151 -31.76 -7.36 17.31
N VAL A 152 -31.70 -8.55 16.72
CA VAL A 152 -31.75 -9.81 17.46
C VAL A 152 -30.53 -10.69 17.16
N PRO A 153 -30.08 -11.52 18.11
CA PRO A 153 -28.96 -12.42 17.90
C PRO A 153 -29.35 -13.65 17.06
N TYR A 154 -28.37 -14.22 16.36
CA TYR A 154 -28.51 -15.41 15.53
C TYR A 154 -27.47 -16.46 15.86
N THR A 155 -27.75 -17.72 15.54
CA THR A 155 -26.78 -18.80 15.63
C THR A 155 -26.00 -18.90 14.32
N LEU A 156 -24.69 -18.72 14.39
CA LEU A 156 -23.76 -19.01 13.31
C LEU A 156 -23.06 -20.34 13.61
N THR A 157 -23.10 -21.26 12.64
CA THR A 157 -22.40 -22.55 12.72
C THR A 157 -21.34 -22.67 11.66
N MET A 158 -20.21 -23.30 12.00
CA MET A 158 -19.10 -23.60 11.10
C MET A 158 -18.98 -25.11 10.89
N SER A 159 -18.89 -25.56 9.65
CA SER A 159 -18.68 -26.98 9.32
C SER A 159 -17.25 -27.45 9.69
N GLY A 160 -17.04 -28.76 9.73
CA GLY A 160 -15.72 -29.38 9.98
C GLY A 160 -15.32 -29.46 11.46
N ALA A 161 -14.02 -29.59 11.73
CA ALA A 161 -13.46 -29.67 13.08
C ALA A 161 -13.74 -28.40 13.90
N SER A 162 -13.56 -28.42 15.23
CA SER A 162 -13.72 -27.21 16.04
C SER A 162 -12.84 -26.05 15.56
N TYR A 163 -13.44 -24.87 15.51
CA TYR A 163 -12.87 -23.61 15.02
C TYR A 163 -12.91 -22.53 16.09
N PHE A 164 -14.03 -22.41 16.80
CA PHE A 164 -14.22 -21.37 17.81
C PHE A 164 -13.63 -21.74 19.16
N THR A 165 -13.12 -20.73 19.85
CA THR A 165 -12.63 -20.77 21.24
C THR A 165 -13.28 -19.65 22.05
N ALA A 166 -13.20 -19.72 23.38
CA ALA A 166 -13.70 -18.65 24.25
C ALA A 166 -13.05 -17.28 23.98
N GLY A 167 -11.85 -17.24 23.38
CA GLY A 167 -11.16 -16.02 22.98
C GLY A 167 -11.73 -15.35 21.73
N ASP A 168 -12.73 -15.94 21.08
CA ASP A 168 -13.35 -15.39 19.87
C ASP A 168 -14.51 -14.45 20.15
N VAL A 169 -14.94 -14.35 21.41
CA VAL A 169 -15.92 -13.32 21.82
C VAL A 169 -15.34 -11.93 21.55
N GLY A 170 -16.10 -11.09 20.85
CA GLY A 170 -15.66 -9.77 20.38
C GLY A 170 -14.92 -9.78 19.04
N ALA A 171 -14.62 -10.95 18.46
CA ALA A 171 -14.25 -11.05 17.05
C ALA A 171 -15.49 -10.94 16.16
N GLN A 172 -15.28 -10.79 14.86
CA GLN A 172 -16.35 -10.60 13.89
C GLN A 172 -16.20 -11.59 12.73
N ILE A 173 -17.31 -12.14 12.25
CA ILE A 173 -17.33 -12.88 10.98
C ILE A 173 -17.90 -11.95 9.91
N GLN A 174 -17.13 -11.74 8.85
CA GLN A 174 -17.53 -10.92 7.72
C GLN A 174 -17.93 -11.82 6.55
N PHE A 175 -19.06 -11.53 5.91
CA PHE A 175 -19.58 -12.25 4.76
C PHE A 175 -19.69 -11.30 3.57
N PRO A 176 -18.79 -11.39 2.58
CA PRO A 176 -18.99 -10.73 1.31
C PRO A 176 -20.19 -11.37 0.58
N TYR A 177 -21.09 -10.54 0.06
CA TYR A 177 -22.23 -10.98 -0.74
C TYR A 177 -22.56 -9.95 -1.81
N THR A 178 -23.31 -10.36 -2.83
CA THR A 178 -23.80 -9.45 -3.87
C THR A 178 -25.21 -8.98 -3.51
N GLY A 179 -25.37 -7.67 -3.36
CA GLY A 179 -26.66 -6.99 -3.25
C GLY A 179 -27.07 -6.33 -4.57
N THR A 180 -28.10 -5.48 -4.50
CA THR A 180 -28.59 -4.70 -5.63
C THR A 180 -28.71 -3.23 -5.24
N ASP A 181 -28.26 -2.34 -6.11
CA ASP A 181 -28.45 -0.89 -5.96
C ASP A 181 -29.95 -0.55 -5.97
N PRO A 182 -30.47 0.19 -4.98
CA PRO A 182 -31.88 0.60 -4.96
C PRO A 182 -32.29 1.55 -6.09
N GLU A 183 -31.36 2.31 -6.67
CA GLU A 183 -31.64 3.33 -7.69
C GLU A 183 -31.75 2.74 -9.10
N ASP A 184 -30.84 1.83 -9.48
CA ASP A 184 -30.76 1.28 -10.84
C ASP A 184 -30.84 -0.26 -10.93
N GLY A 185 -30.85 -0.96 -9.79
CA GLY A 185 -30.92 -2.42 -9.72
C GLY A 185 -29.64 -3.15 -10.12
N SER A 186 -28.53 -2.44 -10.31
CA SER A 186 -27.23 -3.02 -10.63
C SER A 186 -26.70 -3.87 -9.46
N ALA A 187 -25.81 -4.82 -9.75
CA ALA A 187 -25.21 -5.66 -8.74
C ALA A 187 -24.13 -4.88 -7.98
N VAL A 188 -24.24 -4.84 -6.64
CA VAL A 188 -23.29 -4.12 -5.77
C VAL A 188 -22.61 -5.11 -4.83
N ALA A 189 -21.30 -5.03 -4.69
CA ALA A 189 -20.57 -5.77 -3.68
C ALA A 189 -20.95 -5.22 -2.30
N MET A 190 -21.35 -6.10 -1.37
CA MET A 190 -21.74 -5.71 -0.02
C MET A 190 -21.09 -6.65 0.99
N GLN A 191 -21.03 -6.21 2.24
CA GLN A 191 -20.51 -7.02 3.33
C GLN A 191 -21.49 -7.05 4.51
N LEU A 192 -21.81 -8.25 4.99
CA LEU A 192 -22.51 -8.45 6.26
C LEU A 192 -21.45 -8.69 7.33
N ARG A 193 -21.50 -7.92 8.41
CA ARG A 193 -20.58 -8.04 9.54
C ARG A 193 -21.33 -8.60 10.74
N CYS A 194 -20.85 -9.70 11.30
CA CYS A 194 -21.47 -10.41 12.40
C CYS A 194 -20.54 -10.47 13.62
N ASP A 195 -20.83 -9.68 14.65
CA ASP A 195 -20.06 -9.67 15.89
C ASP A 195 -20.38 -10.89 16.75
N ILE A 196 -19.35 -11.58 17.25
CA ILE A 196 -19.49 -12.75 18.11
C ILE A 196 -19.73 -12.32 19.55
N ILE A 197 -20.90 -12.67 20.08
CA ILE A 197 -21.32 -12.33 21.45
C ILE A 197 -21.03 -13.47 22.44
N SER A 198 -21.23 -14.72 22.01
CA SER A 198 -20.93 -15.90 22.83
C SER A 198 -20.52 -17.09 21.97
N VAL A 199 -19.72 -17.98 22.56
CA VAL A 199 -19.34 -19.26 21.95
C VAL A 199 -20.13 -20.37 22.63
N GLU A 200 -20.99 -21.03 21.86
CA GLU A 200 -21.85 -22.13 22.34
C GLU A 200 -21.11 -23.47 22.30
N SER A 201 -20.29 -23.66 21.28
CA SER A 201 -19.41 -24.81 21.12
C SER A 201 -18.25 -24.48 20.18
N GLY A 202 -17.31 -25.42 20.01
CA GLY A 202 -16.22 -25.25 19.04
C GLY A 202 -16.66 -25.00 17.59
N ASN A 203 -17.93 -25.21 17.25
CA ASN A 203 -18.45 -25.02 15.89
C ASN A 203 -19.66 -24.08 15.84
N SER A 204 -20.04 -23.46 16.95
CA SER A 204 -21.23 -22.63 17.00
C SER A 204 -21.05 -21.44 17.92
N VAL A 205 -21.46 -20.28 17.43
CA VAL A 205 -21.42 -19.00 18.14
C VAL A 205 -22.76 -18.29 17.99
N THR A 206 -23.06 -17.43 18.95
CA THR A 206 -24.16 -16.46 18.85
C THR A 206 -23.62 -15.13 18.36
N VAL A 207 -24.24 -14.55 17.33
CA VAL A 207 -23.79 -13.33 16.67
C VAL A 207 -24.88 -12.27 16.56
N THR A 208 -24.50 -10.99 16.52
CA THR A 208 -25.35 -9.89 16.05
C THR A 208 -24.81 -9.33 14.75
N ALA A 209 -25.70 -9.02 13.81
CA ALA A 209 -25.31 -8.46 12.53
C ALA A 209 -25.33 -6.93 12.55
N ASN A 210 -24.53 -6.27 11.71
CA ASN A 210 -24.56 -4.82 11.51
C ASN A 210 -25.80 -4.34 10.73
N ARG A 211 -26.47 -5.24 10.01
CA ARG A 211 -27.68 -5.00 9.22
C ARG A 211 -28.53 -6.26 9.12
N ASN A 212 -29.77 -6.13 8.65
CA ASN A 212 -30.65 -7.28 8.48
C ASN A 212 -29.97 -8.33 7.61
N ILE A 213 -30.08 -9.60 7.99
CA ILE A 213 -29.39 -10.68 7.25
C ILE A 213 -30.04 -10.78 5.86
N PRO A 214 -29.27 -10.62 4.78
CA PRO A 214 -29.83 -10.62 3.43
C PRO A 214 -30.33 -12.03 3.08
N PRO A 215 -31.41 -12.16 2.28
CA PRO A 215 -32.00 -13.46 1.93
C PRO A 215 -30.99 -14.49 1.41
N VAL A 216 -29.96 -14.06 0.66
CA VAL A 216 -28.92 -14.93 0.10
C VAL A 216 -28.09 -15.65 1.18
N LEU A 217 -27.97 -15.10 2.39
CA LEU A 217 -27.20 -15.66 3.50
C LEU A 217 -28.06 -16.41 4.53
N ARG A 218 -29.40 -16.39 4.43
CA ARG A 218 -30.31 -16.99 5.43
C ARG A 218 -30.36 -18.51 5.26
N ASN A 219 -29.89 -19.26 6.26
CA ASN A 219 -29.77 -20.74 6.22
C ASN A 219 -28.94 -21.26 5.03
N THR A 220 -28.12 -20.40 4.42
CA THR A 220 -27.25 -20.75 3.30
C THR A 220 -25.86 -21.04 3.83
N ALA A 221 -25.32 -22.21 3.52
CA ALA A 221 -23.94 -22.54 3.81
C ALA A 221 -23.02 -21.84 2.78
N THR A 222 -22.11 -20.99 3.24
CA THR A 222 -21.15 -20.29 2.39
C THR A 222 -19.72 -20.51 2.85
N THR A 223 -18.79 -20.70 1.93
CA THR A 223 -17.35 -20.76 2.21
C THR A 223 -16.68 -19.40 2.09
N ASN A 224 -17.35 -18.40 1.50
CA ASN A 224 -16.82 -17.05 1.41
C ASN A 224 -17.16 -16.25 2.68
N TRP A 225 -16.29 -16.35 3.68
CA TRP A 225 -16.38 -15.62 4.94
C TRP A 225 -14.98 -15.35 5.47
N TYR A 226 -14.83 -14.25 6.20
CA TYR A 226 -13.56 -13.82 6.79
C TYR A 226 -13.68 -13.72 8.30
N MET A 227 -12.66 -14.15 9.03
CA MET A 227 -12.52 -13.90 10.46
C MET A 227 -11.84 -12.56 10.67
N ALA A 228 -12.55 -11.60 11.27
CA ALA A 228 -12.02 -10.29 11.62
C ALA A 228 -11.69 -10.20 13.11
N ARG A 229 -10.53 -9.62 13.42
CA ARG A 229 -10.00 -9.48 14.78
C ARG A 229 -9.70 -8.02 15.08
N GLN A 230 -9.73 -7.68 16.36
CA GLN A 230 -9.42 -6.32 16.81
C GLN A 230 -7.98 -6.18 17.31
N THR A 231 -7.40 -7.25 17.86
CA THR A 231 -6.02 -7.23 18.40
C THR A 231 -5.13 -8.18 17.62
N PHE A 232 -3.98 -7.67 17.20
CA PHE A 232 -2.98 -8.37 16.41
C PHE A 232 -1.67 -8.41 17.17
N ALA A 233 -1.25 -9.61 17.58
CA ALA A 233 0.01 -9.87 18.27
C ALA A 233 1.08 -10.43 17.32
N GLY A 234 2.30 -10.61 17.81
CA GLY A 234 3.44 -11.12 17.03
C GLY A 234 4.25 -10.02 16.34
N LEU A 235 4.07 -8.76 16.74
CA LEU A 235 4.78 -7.58 16.24
C LEU A 235 6.00 -7.23 17.10
N ASP A 236 6.61 -8.20 17.78
CA ASP A 236 7.77 -7.99 18.67
C ASP A 236 8.97 -7.35 17.95
N HIS A 237 9.06 -7.51 16.63
CA HIS A 237 10.09 -6.88 15.80
C HIS A 237 9.87 -5.38 15.58
N LEU A 238 8.69 -4.85 15.93
CA LEU A 238 8.31 -3.44 15.81
C LEU A 238 8.01 -2.79 17.17
N GLU A 239 8.35 -3.44 18.28
CA GLU A 239 8.03 -2.95 19.62
C GLU A 239 8.51 -1.50 19.85
N GLY A 240 7.60 -0.67 20.36
CA GLY A 240 7.82 0.76 20.60
C GLY A 240 7.86 1.64 19.34
N GLN A 241 7.67 1.08 18.15
CA GLN A 241 7.58 1.85 16.90
C GLN A 241 6.14 2.29 16.62
N THR A 242 6.01 3.45 15.99
CA THR A 242 4.76 3.88 15.36
C THR A 242 4.60 3.17 14.01
N VAL A 243 3.45 2.54 13.80
CA VAL A 243 3.15 1.74 12.60
C VAL A 243 1.98 2.34 11.84
N ASN A 244 2.06 2.23 10.50
CA ASN A 244 0.91 2.35 9.63
C ASN A 244 0.12 1.04 9.65
N VAL A 245 -1.19 1.18 9.54
CA VAL A 245 -2.11 0.05 9.50
C VAL A 245 -3.06 0.23 8.32
N GLN A 246 -3.11 -0.78 7.46
CA GLN A 246 -4.20 -0.96 6.51
C GLN A 246 -5.08 -2.09 7.02
N SER A 247 -6.39 -1.87 7.12
CA SER A 247 -7.39 -2.84 7.56
C SER A 247 -8.53 -2.87 6.57
N ASP A 248 -8.79 -4.03 5.97
CA ASP A 248 -9.85 -4.23 4.96
C ASP A 248 -9.80 -3.16 3.86
N ALA A 249 -8.61 -2.94 3.28
CA ALA A 249 -8.30 -1.93 2.26
C ALA A 249 -8.57 -0.46 2.67
N SER A 250 -8.76 -0.20 3.96
CA SER A 250 -8.91 1.14 4.53
C SER A 250 -7.72 1.49 5.43
N VAL A 251 -7.42 2.78 5.53
CA VAL A 251 -6.34 3.28 6.38
C VAL A 251 -6.86 3.47 7.78
N GLU A 252 -6.17 2.88 8.74
CA GLU A 252 -6.44 3.07 10.16
C GLU A 252 -5.50 4.12 10.76
N PRO A 253 -5.91 4.82 11.84
CA PRO A 253 -5.01 5.71 12.56
C PRO A 253 -3.73 4.99 12.98
N GLN A 254 -2.58 5.65 12.84
CA GLN A 254 -1.31 5.09 13.28
C GLN A 254 -1.36 4.64 14.73
N LYS A 255 -0.76 3.48 15.01
CA LYS A 255 -0.71 2.88 16.35
C LYS A 255 0.75 2.74 16.80
N VAL A 256 0.97 2.67 18.10
CA VAL A 256 2.27 2.32 18.68
C VAL A 256 2.22 0.88 19.13
N VAL A 257 3.18 0.07 18.68
CA VAL A 257 3.27 -1.34 19.09
C VAL A 257 3.65 -1.41 20.56
N THR A 258 2.82 -2.07 21.36
CA THR A 258 3.03 -2.23 22.80
C THR A 258 2.80 -3.69 23.18
N GLY A 259 3.78 -4.32 23.83
CA GLY A 259 3.71 -5.73 24.21
C GLY A 259 3.64 -6.67 23.01
N GLY A 260 4.26 -6.29 21.89
CA GLY A 260 4.27 -7.04 20.63
C GLY A 260 2.91 -7.05 19.92
N ALA A 261 2.01 -6.13 20.26
CA ALA A 261 0.66 -6.10 19.72
C ALA A 261 0.14 -4.69 19.40
N VAL A 262 -0.89 -4.66 18.54
CA VAL A 262 -1.69 -3.47 18.20
C VAL A 262 -3.18 -3.83 18.29
N THR A 263 -3.99 -2.91 18.81
CA THR A 263 -5.44 -3.03 18.87
C THR A 263 -6.09 -1.94 18.01
N LEU A 264 -6.96 -2.34 17.09
CA LEU A 264 -7.73 -1.47 16.21
C LEU A 264 -9.03 -1.00 16.87
N GLU A 265 -9.68 0.00 16.29
CA GLU A 265 -10.97 0.49 16.80
C GLU A 265 -12.13 -0.39 16.35
N LYS A 266 -12.00 -0.99 15.15
CA LYS A 266 -12.95 -1.95 14.59
C LYS A 266 -12.21 -3.25 14.23
N PRO A 267 -12.88 -4.41 14.29
CA PRO A 267 -12.29 -5.66 13.82
C PRO A 267 -11.99 -5.61 12.32
N GLY A 268 -10.78 -6.05 11.93
CA GLY A 268 -10.34 -6.16 10.54
C GLY A 268 -10.09 -7.61 10.12
N ALA A 269 -10.47 -7.99 8.90
CA ALA A 269 -10.29 -9.34 8.36
C ALA A 269 -8.96 -9.53 7.62
N VAL A 270 -8.55 -8.57 6.79
CA VAL A 270 -7.23 -8.55 6.17
C VAL A 270 -6.52 -7.29 6.63
N VAL A 271 -5.44 -7.46 7.39
CA VAL A 271 -4.76 -6.35 8.08
C VAL A 271 -3.27 -6.41 7.81
N HIS A 272 -2.73 -5.32 7.27
CA HIS A 272 -1.30 -5.12 7.08
C HIS A 272 -0.78 -4.09 8.09
N ILE A 273 0.20 -4.48 8.89
CA ILE A 273 0.78 -3.63 9.94
C ILE A 273 2.28 -3.56 9.74
N GLY A 274 2.83 -2.34 9.62
CA GLY A 274 4.27 -2.15 9.51
C GLY A 274 4.69 -0.69 9.62
N LEU A 275 5.98 -0.45 9.47
CA LEU A 275 6.55 0.89 9.57
C LEU A 275 6.06 1.76 8.40
N PRO A 276 5.82 3.06 8.65
CA PRO A 276 5.38 3.98 7.61
C PRO A 276 6.42 4.13 6.50
N ILE A 277 5.95 4.09 5.25
CA ILE A 277 6.74 4.46 4.09
C ILE A 277 6.37 5.90 3.72
N ASN A 278 7.39 6.77 3.62
CA ASN A 278 7.21 8.11 3.08
C ASN A 278 7.76 8.11 1.65
N ALA A 279 6.89 7.87 0.68
CA ALA A 279 7.20 7.90 -0.73
C ALA A 279 6.93 9.30 -1.26
N GLN A 280 7.94 9.94 -1.84
CA GLN A 280 7.77 11.24 -2.47
C GLN A 280 8.72 11.41 -3.64
N PHE A 281 8.32 12.23 -4.60
CA PHE A 281 9.21 12.73 -5.63
C PHE A 281 8.91 14.20 -5.91
N GLU A 282 9.88 14.87 -6.52
CA GLU A 282 9.80 16.26 -6.92
C GLU A 282 10.13 16.35 -8.40
N THR A 283 9.34 17.10 -9.16
CA THR A 283 9.61 17.32 -10.58
C THR A 283 10.85 18.19 -10.76
N LEU A 284 11.46 18.11 -11.94
CA LEU A 284 12.42 19.13 -12.37
C LEU A 284 11.70 20.46 -12.64
N ASP A 285 12.48 21.54 -12.74
CA ASP A 285 11.96 22.84 -13.15
C ASP A 285 11.32 22.74 -14.53
N ILE A 286 10.17 23.38 -14.70
CA ILE A 286 9.42 23.29 -15.95
C ILE A 286 10.17 24.02 -17.07
N ASN A 287 10.38 23.28 -18.16
CA ASN A 287 10.91 23.81 -19.41
C ASN A 287 9.91 23.55 -20.55
N ILE A 288 9.61 24.58 -21.35
CA ILE A 288 8.69 24.49 -22.50
C ILE A 288 9.52 24.53 -23.78
N ASN A 289 9.52 23.43 -24.53
CA ASN A 289 10.25 23.34 -25.79
C ASN A 289 9.79 24.42 -26.78
N GLY A 290 10.75 25.12 -27.39
CA GLY A 290 10.49 26.19 -28.35
C GLY A 290 10.15 27.56 -27.73
N GLN A 291 10.24 27.71 -26.41
CA GLN A 291 10.14 28.98 -25.72
C GLN A 291 11.49 29.38 -25.08
N GLU A 292 11.62 30.66 -24.71
CA GLU A 292 12.71 31.11 -23.87
C GLU A 292 12.74 30.33 -22.55
N THR A 293 13.94 30.18 -21.99
CA THR A 293 14.08 29.63 -20.64
C THR A 293 13.19 30.38 -19.66
N LEU A 294 12.52 29.63 -18.79
CA LEU A 294 11.65 30.17 -17.74
C LEU A 294 12.35 30.21 -16.37
N LEU A 295 13.62 29.78 -16.30
CA LEU A 295 14.38 29.66 -15.07
C LEU A 295 14.56 31.00 -14.31
N ASP A 296 14.56 32.13 -15.01
CA ASP A 296 14.70 33.46 -14.42
C ASP A 296 13.37 34.18 -14.19
N LYS A 297 12.26 33.62 -14.72
CA LYS A 297 10.92 34.22 -14.65
C LYS A 297 10.19 33.75 -13.39
N LYS A 298 9.36 34.63 -12.84
CA LYS A 298 8.44 34.23 -11.76
C LYS A 298 7.32 33.39 -12.35
N GLN A 299 7.11 32.23 -11.74
CA GLN A 299 6.09 31.26 -12.10
C GLN A 299 5.11 31.11 -10.95
N LEU A 300 3.85 30.86 -11.30
CA LEU A 300 2.78 30.57 -10.36
C LEU A 300 2.16 29.23 -10.76
N ILE A 301 2.15 28.28 -9.83
CA ILE A 301 1.49 26.98 -9.98
C ILE A 301 0.36 26.90 -8.98
N ASN A 302 -0.88 27.06 -9.47
CA ASN A 302 -2.08 27.04 -8.62
C ASN A 302 -2.80 25.69 -8.63
N THR A 303 -2.49 24.83 -9.59
CA THR A 303 -3.14 23.54 -9.76
C THR A 303 -2.17 22.58 -10.41
N VAL A 304 -2.20 21.32 -9.99
CA VAL A 304 -1.55 20.22 -10.69
C VAL A 304 -2.58 19.17 -11.05
N THR A 305 -2.56 18.75 -12.30
CA THR A 305 -3.32 17.58 -12.77
C THR A 305 -2.37 16.39 -12.80
N LEU A 306 -2.75 15.30 -12.13
CA LEU A 306 -2.04 14.03 -12.19
C LEU A 306 -2.85 13.06 -13.06
N VAL A 307 -2.16 12.30 -13.90
CA VAL A 307 -2.76 11.11 -14.52
C VAL A 307 -2.34 9.93 -13.67
N VAL A 308 -3.31 9.24 -13.07
CA VAL A 308 -3.09 8.14 -12.14
C VAL A 308 -3.82 6.88 -12.60
N ASN A 309 -3.38 5.73 -12.08
CA ASN A 309 -3.99 4.44 -12.35
C ASN A 309 -4.03 3.64 -11.05
N ALA A 310 -5.21 3.14 -10.66
CA ALA A 310 -5.37 2.33 -9.45
C ALA A 310 -4.64 2.94 -8.24
N SER A 311 -5.06 4.16 -7.86
CA SER A 311 -4.32 5.01 -6.92
C SER A 311 -5.22 5.63 -5.87
N ARG A 312 -4.71 5.73 -4.64
CA ARG A 312 -5.38 6.36 -3.50
C ARG A 312 -4.41 7.21 -2.67
N GLY A 313 -4.93 8.05 -1.78
CA GLY A 313 -4.16 8.82 -0.79
C GLY A 313 -3.17 9.82 -1.41
N ILE A 314 -3.59 10.57 -2.42
CA ILE A 314 -2.69 11.41 -3.23
C ILE A 314 -2.48 12.76 -2.54
N TRP A 315 -1.21 13.10 -2.28
CA TRP A 315 -0.82 14.41 -1.78
C TRP A 315 0.03 15.17 -2.79
N ALA A 316 -0.22 16.46 -2.95
CA ALA A 316 0.59 17.35 -3.77
C ALA A 316 0.94 18.67 -3.07
N SER A 317 2.07 19.26 -3.45
CA SER A 317 2.55 20.53 -2.89
C SER A 317 3.53 21.22 -3.85
N THR A 318 3.77 22.51 -3.66
CA THR A 318 4.92 23.22 -4.22
C THR A 318 6.10 23.17 -3.23
N PRO A 319 7.37 23.30 -3.67
CA PRO A 319 8.50 23.32 -2.74
C PRO A 319 8.34 24.39 -1.65
N GLY A 320 8.36 23.96 -0.38
CA GLY A 320 8.16 24.86 0.78
C GLY A 320 6.71 25.25 1.06
N GLY A 321 5.75 24.79 0.25
CA GLY A 321 4.31 25.03 0.44
C GLY A 321 3.64 24.06 1.41
N GLN A 322 2.33 24.27 1.62
CA GLN A 322 1.47 23.33 2.34
C GLN A 322 1.16 22.11 1.48
N TRP A 323 0.87 20.98 2.12
CA TRP A 323 0.47 19.75 1.45
C TRP A 323 -1.05 19.71 1.30
N TYR A 324 -1.51 19.40 0.09
CA TYR A 324 -2.92 19.28 -0.26
C TYR A 324 -3.24 17.85 -0.65
N GLU A 325 -4.32 17.32 -0.07
CA GLU A 325 -4.85 15.99 -0.37
C GLU A 325 -5.86 16.07 -1.52
N TYR A 326 -5.87 15.07 -2.38
CA TYR A 326 -6.96 14.84 -3.34
C TYR A 326 -8.13 14.15 -2.62
N PRO A 327 -9.29 14.81 -2.42
CA PRO A 327 -10.45 14.15 -1.84
C PRO A 327 -11.04 13.17 -2.86
N GLN A 328 -11.10 11.90 -2.50
CA GLN A 328 -11.40 10.82 -3.45
C GLN A 328 -12.79 10.17 -3.28
N ARG A 329 -13.48 10.41 -2.16
CA ARG A 329 -14.84 9.86 -1.95
C ARG A 329 -15.88 10.65 -2.73
N GLU A 330 -16.66 9.96 -3.56
CA GLU A 330 -17.80 10.56 -4.27
C GLU A 330 -19.13 9.81 -4.04
N PHE A 331 -19.17 8.47 -4.13
CA PHE A 331 -20.44 7.71 -4.13
C PHE A 331 -20.39 6.32 -3.43
N GLU A 332 -19.28 5.96 -2.78
CA GLU A 332 -19.10 4.62 -2.21
C GLU A 332 -20.02 4.35 -1.01
N PHE A 333 -20.40 3.08 -0.80
CA PHE A 333 -21.18 2.68 0.36
C PHE A 333 -20.38 2.95 1.65
N TYR A 334 -21.05 3.38 2.73
CA TYR A 334 -20.39 3.88 3.94
C TYR A 334 -19.35 2.91 4.55
N ASP A 335 -19.60 1.61 4.44
CA ASP A 335 -18.79 0.53 5.02
C ASP A 335 -17.65 0.04 4.11
N ASP A 336 -17.60 0.51 2.85
CA ASP A 336 -16.63 0.07 1.85
C ASP A 336 -15.40 0.99 1.82
N PRO A 337 -14.22 0.44 1.46
CA PRO A 337 -13.05 1.25 1.20
C PRO A 337 -13.31 2.27 0.09
N VAL A 338 -12.51 3.33 0.06
CA VAL A 338 -12.55 4.33 -1.02
C VAL A 338 -12.11 3.66 -2.32
N ASP A 339 -12.84 3.91 -3.40
CA ASP A 339 -12.51 3.34 -4.71
C ASP A 339 -11.22 3.94 -5.28
N ASP A 340 -10.52 3.13 -6.05
CA ASP A 340 -9.28 3.49 -6.70
C ASP A 340 -9.49 4.54 -7.82
N ALA A 341 -8.70 5.62 -7.80
CA ALA A 341 -8.76 6.65 -8.82
C ALA A 341 -7.95 6.23 -10.04
N THR A 342 -8.61 6.27 -11.20
CA THR A 342 -7.98 6.05 -12.51
C THR A 342 -8.37 7.18 -13.46
N GLY A 343 -7.38 7.75 -14.15
CA GLY A 343 -7.58 8.88 -15.05
C GLY A 343 -6.97 10.18 -14.50
N LYS A 344 -7.63 11.31 -14.76
CA LYS A 344 -7.13 12.64 -14.39
C LYS A 344 -7.68 13.05 -13.04
N VAL A 345 -6.80 13.38 -12.11
CA VAL A 345 -7.15 13.97 -10.81
C VAL A 345 -6.54 15.36 -10.70
N GLU A 346 -7.27 16.30 -10.12
CA GLU A 346 -6.83 17.69 -9.98
C GLU A 346 -6.64 18.05 -8.51
N VAL A 347 -5.45 18.54 -8.17
CA VAL A 347 -5.14 19.05 -6.83
C VAL A 347 -4.87 20.54 -6.91
N LYS A 348 -5.64 21.31 -6.15
CA LYS A 348 -5.46 22.76 -6.01
C LYS A 348 -4.34 23.02 -5.01
N LEU A 349 -3.39 23.87 -5.39
CA LEU A 349 -2.20 24.20 -4.61
C LEU A 349 -2.21 25.67 -4.20
N ASP A 350 -1.42 26.00 -3.19
CA ASP A 350 -1.17 27.39 -2.82
C ASP A 350 -0.51 28.19 -3.94
N SER A 351 -1.02 29.41 -4.11
CA SER A 351 -0.60 30.35 -5.14
C SER A 351 0.54 31.22 -4.63
N ASN A 352 1.78 30.74 -4.75
CA ASN A 352 2.98 31.52 -4.48
C ASN A 352 3.78 31.77 -5.77
N TRP A 353 4.14 33.04 -6.01
CA TRP A 353 5.06 33.41 -7.08
C TRP A 353 6.48 33.04 -6.67
N ASP A 354 7.04 32.01 -7.29
CA ASP A 354 8.43 31.60 -7.09
C ASP A 354 9.13 31.44 -8.44
N LYS A 355 10.46 31.44 -8.44
CA LYS A 355 11.28 31.17 -9.62
C LYS A 355 11.41 29.67 -9.92
N ASN A 356 10.90 28.81 -9.03
CA ASN A 356 10.98 27.36 -9.16
C ASN A 356 9.62 26.77 -9.55
N GLY A 357 9.45 26.44 -10.83
CA GLY A 357 8.27 25.73 -11.32
C GLY A 357 8.36 24.25 -11.04
N ARG A 358 8.34 23.85 -9.77
CA ARG A 358 8.41 22.43 -9.35
C ARG A 358 7.17 22.03 -8.57
N VAL A 359 6.82 20.76 -8.66
CA VAL A 359 5.73 20.15 -7.89
C VAL A 359 6.26 18.93 -7.17
N LYS A 360 5.78 18.73 -5.95
CA LYS A 360 6.07 17.57 -5.11
C LYS A 360 4.81 16.73 -4.99
N ILE A 361 4.97 15.42 -5.14
CA ILE A 361 3.90 14.44 -4.94
C ILE A 361 4.36 13.49 -3.83
N ARG A 362 3.44 13.12 -2.94
CA ARG A 362 3.72 12.26 -1.80
C ARG A 362 2.60 11.25 -1.56
N GLN A 363 3.00 10.07 -1.08
CA GLN A 363 2.17 9.07 -0.44
C GLN A 363 2.78 8.74 0.93
N THR A 364 1.97 8.82 1.98
CA THR A 364 2.34 8.49 3.37
C THR A 364 1.50 7.38 3.98
N ASP A 365 0.32 7.16 3.41
CA ASP A 365 -0.59 6.11 3.82
C ASP A 365 -0.18 4.79 3.18
N PRO A 366 -0.53 3.64 3.78
CA PRO A 366 -0.19 2.33 3.25
C PRO A 366 -1.12 1.97 2.07
N LEU A 367 -1.13 2.80 1.02
CA LEU A 367 -2.02 2.69 -0.12
C LEU A 367 -1.26 2.76 -1.46
N PRO A 368 -1.81 2.18 -2.53
CA PRO A 368 -1.22 2.28 -3.85
C PRO A 368 -1.23 3.69 -4.41
N LEU A 369 -0.13 4.08 -5.05
CA LEU A 369 -0.05 5.28 -5.88
C LEU A 369 0.79 5.00 -7.12
N SER A 370 0.15 5.02 -8.29
CA SER A 370 0.78 4.88 -9.60
C SER A 370 0.55 6.15 -10.43
N VAL A 371 1.57 7.00 -10.49
CA VAL A 371 1.53 8.25 -11.26
C VAL A 371 2.05 8.00 -12.68
N LEU A 372 1.21 8.25 -13.68
CA LEU A 372 1.53 8.13 -15.10
C LEU A 372 2.02 9.45 -15.70
N ALA A 373 1.49 10.58 -15.23
CA ALA A 373 1.92 11.91 -15.66
C ALA A 373 1.67 12.97 -14.59
N VAL A 374 2.51 14.01 -14.60
CA VAL A 374 2.35 15.23 -13.78
C VAL A 374 2.23 16.42 -14.71
N ILE A 375 1.11 17.14 -14.63
CA ILE A 375 0.78 18.25 -15.53
C ILE A 375 0.49 19.50 -14.67
N PRO A 376 1.51 20.28 -14.32
CA PRO A 376 1.33 21.53 -13.58
C PRO A 376 0.68 22.61 -14.46
N ARG A 377 -0.29 23.33 -13.91
CA ARG A 377 -0.87 24.53 -14.55
C ARG A 377 -0.04 25.75 -14.14
N ILE A 378 0.59 26.39 -15.11
CA ILE A 378 1.57 27.46 -14.87
C ILE A 378 1.03 28.79 -15.40
N THR A 379 1.19 29.84 -14.60
CA THR A 379 1.12 31.22 -15.06
C THR A 379 2.51 31.83 -14.95
N VAL A 380 2.99 32.48 -16.02
CA VAL A 380 4.30 33.14 -16.05
C VAL A 380 4.10 34.65 -15.93
N GLY A 381 4.80 35.27 -14.99
CA GLY A 381 4.79 36.71 -14.76
C GLY A 381 6.05 37.37 -15.30
N GLY A 382 5.98 38.68 -15.57
CA GLY A 382 7.15 39.53 -15.79
C GLY A 382 7.92 39.80 -14.49
N PHE A 383 9.16 40.27 -14.62
CA PHE A 383 10.15 40.46 -13.54
C PHE A 383 9.62 41.07 -12.23
#